data_AF-A0A8J7PB24-F1
#
_entry.id   AF-A0A8J7PB24-F1
#
_cell.length_a   1.000
_cell.length_b   1.000
_cell.length_c   1.000
_cell.angle_alpha   90.00
_cell.angle_beta   90.00
_cell.angle_gamma   90.00
#
_symmetry.space_group_name_H-M   'P 1'
#
loop_
_entity.id
_entity.type
_entity.pdbx_description
1 polymer ?
#
loop_
_entity_poly.entity_id
_entity_poly.type
_entity_poly.pdbx_seq_one_letter_code
_entity_poly.pdbx_strand_id
1 'polypeptide(L)'
;MSQKEQQPVKKLQRAIEQLAHVKGIELRDALGITCRMAVTALTNALHQARSAGSDEYGLAALPEFDFGFFLEERNVIDEPSVEAASAYLDAVVRAEPFADILGDMHQHSIGSRQLAQFFTPPNLATGAARFLDRATPMRPTLYEVLDPSCGAGALLLAHIRRRLQVEGSAGVWGMVLQGNDLDPLCSLMTATQIFANEIAHGVVVGVVYISVGDGLTLEGPPLHWSMRRDVQQHIAGLELLRRLGEKERRLAETLRTG
;
A
#
# COMPACT_ATOMS: atom_id res chain seq x y z
N MET A 1 12.07 6.06 -13.96
CA MET A 1 12.34 4.68 -13.52
C MET A 1 13.62 4.17 -14.16
N SER A 2 14.50 3.57 -13.37
CA SER A 2 15.69 2.86 -13.85
C SER A 2 15.32 1.55 -14.56
N GLN A 3 16.22 0.96 -15.38
CA GLN A 3 15.97 -0.36 -16.00
C GLN A 3 15.69 -1.48 -14.99
N LYS A 4 16.22 -1.36 -13.76
CA LYS A 4 15.98 -2.32 -12.66
C LYS A 4 14.55 -2.22 -12.09
N GLU A 5 13.96 -1.02 -12.07
CA GLU A 5 12.58 -0.79 -11.60
C GLU A 5 11.52 -1.19 -12.64
N GLN A 6 11.87 -1.23 -13.92
CA GLN A 6 10.90 -1.59 -14.98
C GLN A 6 10.64 -3.10 -15.08
N GLN A 7 11.58 -3.93 -14.63
CA GLN A 7 11.48 -5.39 -14.76
C GLN A 7 10.34 -6.00 -13.90
N PRO A 8 10.14 -5.60 -12.62
CA PRO A 8 9.03 -6.11 -11.80
C PRO A 8 7.67 -5.69 -12.33
N VAL A 9 7.52 -4.45 -12.80
CA VAL A 9 6.27 -3.94 -13.38
C VAL A 9 5.90 -4.71 -14.66
N LYS A 10 6.87 -5.02 -15.52
CA LYS A 10 6.64 -5.88 -16.71
C LYS A 10 6.23 -7.30 -16.34
N LYS A 11 6.78 -7.84 -15.24
CA LYS A 11 6.39 -9.16 -14.73
C LYS A 11 4.95 -9.15 -14.23
N LEU A 12 4.58 -8.13 -13.45
CA LEU A 12 3.21 -7.91 -13.00
C LEU A 12 2.24 -7.80 -14.18
N GLN A 13 2.58 -7.01 -15.20
CA GLN A 13 1.76 -6.87 -16.40
C GLN A 13 1.45 -8.23 -17.05
N ARG A 14 2.48 -9.04 -17.30
CA ARG A 14 2.31 -10.38 -17.90
C ARG A 14 1.45 -11.29 -17.04
N ALA A 15 1.63 -11.25 -15.72
CA ALA A 15 0.85 -12.07 -14.80
C ALA A 15 -0.64 -11.70 -14.81
N ILE A 16 -0.96 -10.40 -14.87
CA ILE A 16 -2.35 -9.92 -14.99
C ILE A 16 -2.95 -10.30 -16.35
N GLU A 17 -2.20 -10.13 -17.44
CA GLU A 17 -2.63 -10.53 -18.78
C GLU A 17 -2.90 -12.04 -18.88
N GLN A 18 -2.02 -12.85 -18.28
CA GLN A 18 -2.18 -14.29 -18.21
C GLN A 18 -3.39 -14.69 -17.35
N LEU A 19 -3.58 -14.04 -16.20
CA LEU A 19 -4.75 -14.24 -15.34
C LEU A 19 -6.05 -13.96 -16.10
N ALA A 20 -6.11 -12.82 -16.79
CA ALA A 20 -7.25 -12.42 -17.62
C ALA A 20 -7.53 -13.45 -18.72
N HIS A 21 -6.49 -13.87 -19.45
CA HIS A 21 -6.60 -14.86 -20.50
C HIS A 21 -7.08 -16.23 -19.98
N VAL A 22 -6.48 -16.75 -18.92
CA VAL A 22 -6.82 -18.08 -18.35
C VAL A 22 -8.25 -18.11 -17.82
N LYS A 23 -8.70 -17.02 -17.20
CA LYS A 23 -10.06 -16.93 -16.64
C LYS A 23 -11.11 -16.48 -17.67
N GLY A 24 -10.70 -16.00 -18.85
CA GLY A 24 -11.61 -15.46 -19.86
C GLY A 24 -12.34 -14.19 -19.37
N ILE A 25 -11.64 -13.35 -18.61
CA ILE A 25 -12.17 -12.12 -18.00
C ILE A 25 -11.45 -10.88 -18.53
N GLU A 26 -12.02 -9.70 -18.28
CA GLU A 26 -11.38 -8.43 -18.63
C GLU A 26 -10.15 -8.16 -17.74
N LEU A 27 -9.20 -7.39 -18.26
CA LEU A 27 -7.99 -6.99 -17.50
C LEU A 27 -8.33 -6.23 -16.21
N ARG A 28 -9.43 -5.49 -16.23
CA ARG A 28 -9.99 -4.79 -15.06
C ARG A 28 -10.36 -5.74 -13.94
N ASP A 29 -11.02 -6.85 -14.26
CA ASP A 29 -11.42 -7.86 -13.29
C ASP A 29 -10.20 -8.64 -12.78
N ALA A 30 -9.25 -8.96 -13.66
CA ALA A 30 -7.98 -9.57 -13.29
C ALA A 30 -7.18 -8.67 -12.31
N LEU A 31 -7.18 -7.36 -12.51
CA LEU A 31 -6.56 -6.39 -11.60
C LEU A 31 -7.27 -6.37 -10.23
N GLY A 32 -8.61 -6.42 -10.22
CA GLY A 32 -9.39 -6.55 -8.98
C GLY A 32 -9.07 -7.82 -8.20
N ILE A 33 -9.00 -8.97 -8.89
CA ILE A 33 -8.57 -10.26 -8.30
C ILE A 33 -7.15 -10.14 -7.73
N THR A 34 -6.23 -9.53 -8.47
CA THR A 34 -4.84 -9.33 -8.04
C THR A 34 -4.78 -8.55 -6.73
N CYS A 35 -5.54 -7.46 -6.62
CA CYS A 35 -5.59 -6.64 -5.41
C CYS A 35 -6.13 -7.43 -4.21
N ARG A 36 -7.27 -8.11 -4.37
CA ARG A 36 -7.89 -8.91 -3.30
C ARG A 36 -6.97 -10.03 -2.83
N MET A 37 -6.28 -10.70 -3.75
CA MET A 37 -5.33 -11.76 -3.42
C MET A 37 -4.10 -11.23 -2.70
N ALA A 38 -3.56 -10.07 -3.10
CA ALA A 38 -2.46 -9.43 -2.40
C ALA A 38 -2.86 -9.04 -0.96
N VAL A 39 -4.02 -8.41 -0.78
CA VAL A 39 -4.56 -8.05 0.54
C VAL A 39 -4.79 -9.29 1.41
N THR A 40 -5.35 -10.35 0.83
CA THR A 40 -5.58 -11.62 1.53
C THR A 40 -4.26 -12.25 1.98
N ALA A 41 -3.26 -12.30 1.10
CA ALA A 41 -1.94 -12.86 1.42
C ALA A 41 -1.26 -12.08 2.55
N LEU A 42 -1.28 -10.74 2.49
CA LEU A 42 -0.73 -9.88 3.53
C LEU A 42 -1.45 -10.06 4.87
N THR A 43 -2.78 -10.05 4.87
CA THR A 43 -3.60 -10.25 6.08
C THR A 43 -3.33 -11.63 6.71
N ASN A 44 -3.24 -12.68 5.89
CA ASN A 44 -2.90 -14.02 6.36
C ASN A 44 -1.49 -14.09 6.95
N ALA A 45 -0.50 -13.46 6.29
CA ALA A 45 0.88 -13.41 6.79
C ALA A 45 0.94 -12.69 8.15
N LEU A 46 0.21 -11.58 8.32
CA LEU A 46 0.09 -10.89 9.60
C LEU A 46 -0.57 -11.75 10.68
N HIS A 47 -1.64 -12.47 10.34
CA HIS A 47 -2.31 -13.37 11.27
C HIS A 47 -1.40 -14.54 11.70
N GLN A 48 -0.66 -15.14 10.75
CA GLN A 48 0.31 -16.21 11.05
C GLN A 48 1.44 -15.71 11.94
N ALA A 49 1.99 -14.52 11.67
CA ALA A 49 3.02 -13.90 12.50
C ALA A 49 2.53 -13.65 13.95
N ARG A 50 1.25 -13.28 14.12
CA ARG A 50 0.62 -13.13 15.45
C ARG A 50 0.48 -14.48 16.17
N SER A 51 -0.04 -15.49 15.48
CA SER A 51 -0.33 -16.80 16.07
C SER A 51 0.93 -17.59 16.44
N ALA A 52 2.05 -17.34 15.77
CA ALA A 52 3.33 -17.98 16.05
C ALA A 52 4.00 -17.47 17.35
N GLY A 53 3.45 -16.45 18.03
CA GLY A 53 4.08 -15.83 19.21
C GLY A 53 5.42 -15.15 18.93
N SER A 54 5.85 -15.13 17.67
CA SER A 54 7.01 -14.42 17.18
C SER A 54 6.64 -12.94 17.01
N ASP A 55 6.55 -12.21 18.12
CA ASP A 55 6.50 -10.74 18.14
C ASP A 55 7.88 -10.12 17.86
N GLU A 56 8.77 -10.87 17.22
CA GLU A 56 10.15 -10.50 16.91
C GLU A 56 10.23 -9.32 15.92
N TYR A 57 9.11 -8.85 15.37
CA TYR A 57 9.07 -7.75 14.40
C TYR A 57 7.97 -6.72 14.68
N GLY A 58 7.25 -6.82 15.81
CA GLY A 58 6.13 -5.91 16.11
C GLY A 58 4.92 -6.04 15.17
N LEU A 59 4.86 -7.08 14.32
CA LEU A 59 3.72 -7.35 13.43
C LEU A 59 2.45 -7.66 14.23
N ALA A 60 2.62 -8.17 15.45
CA ALA A 60 1.53 -8.35 16.39
C ALA A 60 0.99 -7.02 16.92
N ALA A 61 1.65 -5.87 16.68
CA ALA A 61 1.23 -4.52 17.03
C ALA A 61 0.49 -3.77 15.90
N LEU A 62 0.42 -4.32 14.68
CA LEU A 62 -0.45 -3.77 13.64
C LEU A 62 -1.93 -3.99 14.05
N PRO A 63 -2.88 -3.11 13.69
CA PRO A 63 -4.29 -3.27 14.03
C PRO A 63 -4.96 -4.36 13.18
N GLU A 64 -6.22 -4.65 13.50
CA GLU A 64 -7.08 -5.45 12.62
C GLU A 64 -7.42 -4.66 11.35
N PHE A 65 -7.43 -5.37 10.23
CA PHE A 65 -7.77 -4.82 8.93
C PHE A 65 -9.15 -5.33 8.55
N ASP A 66 -10.11 -4.41 8.36
CA ASP A 66 -11.42 -4.77 7.81
C ASP A 66 -11.44 -4.50 6.31
N PHE A 67 -11.13 -5.55 5.54
CA PHE A 67 -11.30 -5.56 4.09
C PHE A 67 -12.59 -6.29 3.69
N GLY A 68 -13.53 -6.53 4.63
CA GLY A 68 -14.70 -7.37 4.43
C GLY A 68 -15.44 -7.07 3.13
N PHE A 69 -15.77 -5.80 2.91
CA PHE A 69 -16.43 -5.32 1.68
C PHE A 69 -15.67 -5.67 0.38
N PHE A 70 -14.34 -5.59 0.38
CA PHE A 70 -13.53 -5.94 -0.79
C PHE A 70 -13.31 -7.44 -0.94
N LEU A 71 -13.41 -8.22 0.14
CA LEU A 71 -13.16 -9.67 0.14
C LEU A 71 -14.44 -10.50 0.06
N GLU A 72 -15.62 -9.87 0.02
CA GLU A 72 -16.94 -10.53 -0.07
C GLU A 72 -17.09 -11.42 -1.30
N GLU A 73 -16.41 -11.10 -2.40
CA GLU A 73 -16.28 -12.02 -3.54
C GLU A 73 -15.29 -13.14 -3.19
N ARG A 74 -15.83 -14.36 -2.98
CA ARG A 74 -15.02 -15.59 -2.85
C ARG A 74 -14.20 -15.79 -4.12
N ASN A 75 -12.98 -15.27 -4.13
CA ASN A 75 -12.02 -15.59 -5.18
C ASN A 75 -11.61 -17.06 -4.99
N VAL A 76 -11.74 -17.85 -6.05
CA VAL A 76 -11.11 -19.16 -6.10
C VAL A 76 -9.60 -18.93 -6.03
N ILE A 77 -8.96 -19.43 -4.97
CA ILE A 77 -7.51 -19.41 -4.85
C ILE A 77 -6.97 -20.39 -5.89
N ASP A 78 -6.40 -19.85 -6.97
CA ASP A 78 -5.75 -20.61 -8.02
C ASP A 78 -4.37 -20.02 -8.36
N GLU A 79 -3.57 -20.82 -9.04
CA GLU A 79 -2.17 -20.50 -9.36
C GLU A 79 -2.02 -19.17 -10.12
N PRO A 80 -2.79 -18.87 -11.18
CA PRO A 80 -2.70 -17.57 -11.86
C PRO A 80 -2.98 -16.37 -10.95
N SER A 81 -3.97 -16.49 -10.05
CA SER A 81 -4.33 -15.41 -9.13
C SER A 81 -3.24 -15.18 -8.08
N VAL A 82 -2.62 -16.25 -7.58
CA VAL A 82 -1.48 -16.20 -6.65
C VAL A 82 -0.23 -15.63 -7.34
N GLU A 83 0.01 -15.98 -8.59
CA GLU A 83 1.14 -15.48 -9.37
C GLU A 83 1.03 -13.97 -9.60
N ALA A 84 -0.14 -13.47 -9.99
CA ALA A 84 -0.38 -12.05 -10.17
C ALA A 84 -0.20 -11.26 -8.87
N ALA A 85 -0.76 -11.74 -7.76
CA ALA A 85 -0.58 -11.12 -6.44
C ALA A 85 0.89 -11.11 -5.99
N SER A 86 1.61 -12.22 -6.20
CA SER A 86 3.04 -12.31 -5.87
C SER A 86 3.89 -11.38 -6.72
N ALA A 87 3.58 -11.26 -8.00
CA ALA A 87 4.25 -10.33 -8.90
C ALA A 87 4.01 -8.87 -8.49
N TYR A 88 2.81 -8.54 -8.02
CA TYR A 88 2.50 -7.22 -7.49
C TYR A 88 3.30 -6.92 -6.21
N LEU A 89 3.31 -7.84 -5.23
CA LEU A 89 4.05 -7.65 -3.99
C LEU A 89 5.57 -7.52 -4.23
N ASP A 90 6.14 -8.31 -5.14
CA ASP A 90 7.55 -8.17 -5.55
C ASP A 90 7.82 -6.81 -6.21
N ALA A 91 6.86 -6.29 -6.99
CA ALA A 91 6.98 -4.94 -7.57
C ALA A 91 6.97 -3.85 -6.49
N VAL A 92 6.11 -3.94 -5.48
CA VAL A 92 6.06 -3.00 -4.35
C VAL A 92 7.40 -2.99 -3.59
N VAL A 93 7.93 -4.17 -3.22
CA VAL A 93 9.20 -4.30 -2.48
C VAL A 93 10.38 -3.64 -3.20
N ARG A 94 10.38 -3.68 -4.54
CA ARG A 94 11.49 -3.18 -5.37
C ARG A 94 11.33 -1.73 -5.82
N ALA A 95 10.13 -1.17 -5.73
CA ALA A 95 9.86 0.20 -6.12
C ALA A 95 10.31 1.19 -5.04
N GLU A 96 10.31 2.48 -5.40
CA GLU A 96 10.39 3.52 -4.36
C GLU A 96 9.17 3.41 -3.43
N PRO A 97 9.34 3.63 -2.12
CA PRO A 97 8.22 3.59 -1.17
C PRO A 97 7.06 4.48 -1.62
N PHE A 98 5.86 3.91 -1.59
CA PHE A 98 4.60 4.52 -2.02
C PHE A 98 4.64 4.99 -3.48
N ALA A 99 5.22 4.17 -4.37
CA ALA A 99 5.04 4.32 -5.82
C ALA A 99 3.62 3.89 -6.26
N ASP A 100 3.07 4.57 -7.26
CA ASP A 100 1.76 4.25 -7.86
C ASP A 100 1.91 3.20 -8.97
N ILE A 101 2.06 1.94 -8.55
CA ILE A 101 2.23 0.80 -9.45
C ILE A 101 0.90 0.41 -10.10
N LEU A 102 -0.19 0.35 -9.32
CA LEU A 102 -1.49 -0.09 -9.82
C LEU A 102 -2.17 0.95 -10.70
N GLY A 103 -1.98 2.25 -10.45
CA GLY A 103 -2.43 3.31 -11.34
C GLY A 103 -1.72 3.25 -12.70
N ASP A 104 -0.40 3.08 -12.69
CA ASP A 104 0.38 2.85 -13.91
C ASP A 104 -0.12 1.60 -14.65
N MET A 105 -0.34 0.49 -13.94
CA MET A 105 -0.86 -0.75 -14.52
C MET A 105 -2.25 -0.58 -15.14
N HIS A 106 -3.18 0.05 -14.43
CA HIS A 106 -4.53 0.30 -14.91
C HIS A 106 -4.49 1.14 -16.21
N GLN A 107 -3.68 2.19 -16.24
CA GLN A 107 -3.56 3.08 -17.39
C GLN A 107 -2.96 2.39 -18.63
N HIS A 108 -1.95 1.53 -18.46
CA HIS A 108 -1.30 0.81 -19.55
C HIS A 108 -2.11 -0.38 -20.07
N SER A 109 -2.81 -1.10 -19.19
CA SER A 109 -3.47 -2.36 -19.52
C SER A 109 -4.93 -2.19 -19.96
N ILE A 110 -5.69 -1.26 -19.35
CA ILE A 110 -7.14 -1.13 -19.60
C ILE A 110 -7.43 0.04 -20.55
N GLY A 111 -6.54 1.04 -20.58
CA GLY A 111 -6.73 2.27 -21.34
C GLY A 111 -7.84 3.16 -20.78
N SER A 112 -7.80 4.46 -21.09
CA SER A 112 -8.74 5.47 -20.56
C SER A 112 -10.18 5.36 -21.07
N ARG A 113 -10.56 4.28 -21.76
CA ARG A 113 -11.75 4.25 -22.64
C ARG A 113 -13.07 3.91 -21.97
N GLN A 114 -13.11 3.16 -20.87
CA GLN A 114 -14.38 2.71 -20.29
C GLN A 114 -15.10 3.75 -19.42
N LEU A 115 -14.38 4.65 -18.75
CA LEU A 115 -14.97 5.69 -17.89
C LEU A 115 -14.45 7.12 -18.14
N ALA A 116 -13.60 7.31 -19.18
CA ALA A 116 -12.87 8.57 -19.39
C ALA A 116 -12.11 9.07 -18.15
N GLN A 117 -11.77 8.14 -17.24
CA GLN A 117 -10.96 8.43 -16.06
C GLN A 117 -9.51 8.55 -16.48
N PHE A 118 -8.95 9.75 -16.31
CA PHE A 118 -7.53 10.01 -16.46
C PHE A 118 -6.90 9.99 -15.08
N PHE A 119 -5.99 9.04 -14.86
CA PHE A 119 -5.21 9.00 -13.62
C PHE A 119 -4.22 10.17 -13.59
N THR A 120 -3.94 10.66 -12.39
CA THR A 120 -2.98 11.74 -12.19
C THR A 120 -1.57 11.26 -12.56
N PRO A 121 -0.87 11.90 -13.52
CA PRO A 121 0.48 11.49 -13.89
C PRO A 121 1.45 11.58 -12.70
N PRO A 122 2.41 10.66 -12.55
CA PRO A 122 3.31 10.61 -11.38
C PRO A 122 4.06 11.92 -11.09
N ASN A 123 4.47 12.63 -12.14
CA ASN A 123 5.16 13.92 -12.04
C ASN A 123 4.24 15.01 -11.49
N LEU A 124 2.96 15.01 -11.87
CA LEU A 124 1.98 15.96 -11.37
C LEU A 124 1.66 15.67 -9.90
N ALA A 125 1.45 14.40 -9.53
CA ALA A 125 1.21 14.01 -8.15
C ALA A 125 2.39 14.40 -7.22
N THR A 126 3.62 14.13 -7.67
CA THR A 126 4.84 14.50 -6.95
C THR A 126 4.98 16.02 -6.83
N GLY A 127 4.63 16.76 -7.88
CA GLY A 127 4.61 18.22 -7.87
C GLY A 127 3.58 18.77 -6.86
N ALA A 128 2.35 18.27 -6.90
CA ALA A 128 1.25 18.67 -6.02
C ALA A 128 1.59 18.46 -4.54
N ALA A 129 2.20 17.32 -4.20
CA ALA A 129 2.62 17.00 -2.83
C ALA A 129 3.55 18.07 -2.21
N ARG A 130 4.40 18.73 -3.02
CA ARG A 130 5.33 19.77 -2.54
C ARG A 130 4.62 21.07 -2.16
N PHE A 131 3.45 21.35 -2.70
CA PHE A 131 2.67 22.55 -2.35
C PHE A 131 1.89 22.37 -1.05
N LEU A 132 1.55 21.13 -0.70
CA LEU A 132 0.81 20.80 0.52
C LEU A 132 1.67 20.89 1.78
N ASP A 133 3.01 20.76 1.67
CA ASP A 133 3.97 20.83 2.78
C ASP A 133 3.87 22.12 3.62
N ARG A 134 3.36 23.22 3.04
CA ARG A 134 3.28 24.55 3.70
C ARG A 134 2.04 24.76 4.55
N ALA A 135 1.01 23.93 4.37
CA ALA A 135 -0.27 24.07 5.06
C ALA A 135 -0.38 23.16 6.29
N THR A 136 0.56 22.23 6.47
CA THR A 136 0.49 21.18 7.49
C THR A 136 1.24 21.58 8.78
N PRO A 137 0.64 21.46 9.97
CA PRO A 137 1.30 21.83 11.22
C PRO A 137 2.57 20.99 11.47
N MET A 138 3.67 21.64 11.87
CA MET A 138 4.88 20.96 12.33
C MET A 138 4.69 20.41 13.75
N ARG A 139 3.97 19.30 13.89
CA ARG A 139 3.77 18.50 15.13
C ARG A 139 3.14 19.26 16.33
N PRO A 140 2.51 18.56 17.31
CA PRO A 140 2.21 17.13 17.39
C PRO A 140 0.71 16.85 17.16
N THR A 141 0.06 17.60 16.28
CA THR A 141 -1.37 17.42 15.99
C THR A 141 -1.58 16.41 14.88
N LEU A 142 -2.60 15.56 15.03
CA LEU A 142 -3.16 14.81 13.91
C LEU A 142 -3.56 15.81 12.82
N TYR A 143 -3.33 15.46 11.57
CA TYR A 143 -3.74 16.29 10.43
C TYR A 143 -4.39 15.44 9.35
N GLU A 144 -5.41 16.01 8.73
CA GLU A 144 -6.23 15.32 7.73
C GLU A 144 -5.69 15.59 6.33
N VAL A 145 -5.70 14.54 5.50
CA VAL A 145 -5.37 14.60 4.08
C VAL A 145 -6.49 13.87 3.35
N LEU A 146 -7.26 14.60 2.55
CA LEU A 146 -8.42 14.09 1.85
C LEU A 146 -8.21 14.15 0.34
N ASP A 147 -8.53 13.05 -0.35
CA ASP A 147 -8.72 12.98 -1.79
C ASP A 147 -10.11 12.38 -2.10
N PRO A 148 -11.11 13.21 -2.44
CA PRO A 148 -12.51 12.77 -2.59
C PRO A 148 -12.78 12.00 -3.89
N SER A 149 -11.79 11.92 -4.79
CA SER A 149 -11.82 11.19 -6.07
C SER A 149 -10.45 10.56 -6.31
N CYS A 150 -10.07 9.64 -5.43
CA CYS A 150 -8.69 9.24 -5.23
C CYS A 150 -8.08 8.40 -6.36
N GLY A 151 -8.89 7.84 -7.25
CA GLY A 151 -8.43 6.92 -8.29
C GLY A 151 -7.65 5.77 -7.67
N ALA A 152 -6.45 5.50 -8.20
CA ALA A 152 -5.53 4.49 -7.64
C ALA A 152 -4.71 5.03 -6.45
N GLY A 153 -4.93 6.28 -6.04
CA GLY A 153 -4.31 6.89 -4.86
C GLY A 153 -3.06 7.70 -5.17
N ALA A 154 -2.81 8.06 -6.44
CA ALA A 154 -1.58 8.74 -6.88
C ALA A 154 -1.21 9.96 -6.02
N LEU A 155 -2.18 10.82 -5.69
CA LEU A 155 -1.97 12.01 -4.86
C LEU A 155 -1.67 11.65 -3.40
N LEU A 156 -2.44 10.72 -2.82
CA LEU A 156 -2.25 10.25 -1.45
C LEU A 156 -0.87 9.59 -1.29
N LEU A 157 -0.51 8.66 -2.18
CA LEU A 157 0.78 7.97 -2.19
C LEU A 157 1.95 8.96 -2.34
N ALA A 158 1.84 9.92 -3.26
CA ALA A 158 2.86 10.96 -3.42
C ALA A 158 3.01 11.84 -2.17
N HIS A 159 1.90 12.16 -1.49
CA HIS A 159 1.93 12.91 -0.24
C HIS A 159 2.59 12.10 0.89
N ILE A 160 2.22 10.84 1.08
CA ILE A 160 2.86 9.94 2.07
C ILE A 160 4.36 9.85 1.81
N ARG A 161 4.76 9.55 0.56
CA ARG A 161 6.17 9.49 0.15
C ARG A 161 6.91 10.77 0.48
N ARG A 162 6.33 11.92 0.13
CA ARG A 162 6.94 13.24 0.37
C ARG A 162 7.17 13.48 1.85
N ARG A 163 6.16 13.21 2.69
CA ARG A 163 6.24 13.42 4.13
C ARG A 163 7.22 12.45 4.79
N LEU A 164 7.25 11.20 4.34
CA LEU A 164 8.26 10.22 4.74
C LEU A 164 9.69 10.69 4.39
N GLN A 165 9.90 11.26 3.19
CA GLN A 165 11.21 11.77 2.77
C GLN A 165 11.68 12.99 3.57
N VAL A 166 10.76 13.87 3.99
CA VAL A 166 11.10 15.11 4.72
C VAL A 166 11.24 14.87 6.21
N GLU A 167 10.34 14.07 6.79
CA GLU A 167 10.15 14.00 8.25
C GLU A 167 10.33 12.58 8.81
N GLY A 168 10.62 11.60 7.95
CA GLY A 168 10.70 10.19 8.33
C GLY A 168 9.33 9.62 8.74
N SER A 169 9.34 8.46 9.40
CA SER A 169 8.12 7.76 9.83
C SER A 169 7.22 8.62 10.72
N ALA A 170 7.81 9.53 11.50
CA ALA A 170 7.05 10.43 12.36
C ALA A 170 6.23 11.49 11.58
N GLY A 171 6.56 11.77 10.32
CA GLY A 171 5.78 12.66 9.46
C GLY A 171 4.49 12.04 8.93
N VAL A 172 4.47 10.71 8.78
CA VAL A 172 3.32 9.95 8.27
C VAL A 172 2.48 9.32 9.39
N TRP A 173 3.07 9.12 10.56
CA TRP A 173 2.36 8.61 11.75
C TRP A 173 1.22 9.51 12.23
N GLY A 174 1.35 10.83 12.07
CA GLY A 174 0.32 11.80 12.46
C GLY A 174 -0.80 12.02 11.44
N MET A 175 -0.78 11.30 10.32
CA MET A 175 -1.75 11.49 9.23
C MET A 175 -3.10 10.84 9.58
N VAL A 176 -4.17 11.52 9.20
CA VAL A 176 -5.49 10.94 8.99
C VAL A 176 -5.79 11.06 7.49
N LEU A 177 -5.47 9.99 6.76
CA LEU A 177 -5.64 9.89 5.32
C LEU A 177 -7.08 9.48 5.00
N GLN A 178 -7.70 10.17 4.07
CA GLN A 178 -9.05 9.89 3.59
C GLN A 178 -9.03 9.86 2.06
N GLY A 179 -9.58 8.81 1.49
CA GLY A 179 -9.76 8.65 0.05
C GLY A 179 -11.17 8.17 -0.24
N ASN A 180 -11.77 8.68 -1.32
CA ASN A 180 -13.04 8.19 -1.82
C ASN A 180 -12.96 8.06 -3.33
N ASP A 181 -13.59 7.04 -3.90
CA ASP A 181 -13.82 6.99 -5.34
C ASP A 181 -15.19 6.39 -5.63
N LEU A 182 -15.79 6.78 -6.76
CA LEU A 182 -17.02 6.19 -7.24
C LEU A 182 -16.77 4.78 -7.78
N ASP A 183 -15.57 4.54 -8.30
CA ASP A 183 -15.14 3.26 -8.83
C ASP A 183 -14.59 2.35 -7.71
N PRO A 184 -15.24 1.21 -7.41
CA PRO A 184 -14.77 0.28 -6.38
C PRO A 184 -13.35 -0.24 -6.61
N LEU A 185 -12.94 -0.42 -7.88
CA LEU A 185 -11.58 -0.88 -8.20
C LEU A 185 -10.54 0.18 -7.85
N CYS A 186 -10.83 1.46 -8.08
CA CYS A 186 -9.95 2.57 -7.71
C CYS A 186 -9.72 2.60 -6.20
N SER A 187 -10.79 2.56 -5.40
CA SER A 187 -10.68 2.49 -3.94
C SER A 187 -9.91 1.25 -3.48
N LEU A 188 -10.15 0.09 -4.09
CA LEU A 188 -9.41 -1.14 -3.79
C LEU A 188 -7.92 -1.02 -4.13
N MET A 189 -7.57 -0.44 -5.28
CA MET A 189 -6.18 -0.19 -5.66
C MET A 189 -5.51 0.73 -4.65
N THR A 190 -6.13 1.88 -4.33
CA THR A 190 -5.61 2.83 -3.33
C THR A 190 -5.32 2.12 -2.01
N ALA A 191 -6.28 1.34 -1.52
CA ALA A 191 -6.14 0.58 -0.28
C ALA A 191 -5.01 -0.43 -0.32
N THR A 192 -4.96 -1.22 -1.39
CA THR A 192 -3.95 -2.26 -1.60
C THR A 192 -2.55 -1.67 -1.68
N GLN A 193 -2.39 -0.52 -2.36
CA GLN A 193 -1.09 0.15 -2.48
C GLN A 193 -0.60 0.67 -1.13
N ILE A 194 -1.44 1.35 -0.37
CA ILE A 194 -1.06 1.87 0.95
C ILE A 194 -0.68 0.69 1.87
N PHE A 195 -1.56 -0.30 1.99
CA PHE A 195 -1.34 -1.43 2.88
C PHE A 195 -0.09 -2.26 2.52
N ALA A 196 0.12 -2.54 1.23
CA ALA A 196 1.29 -3.29 0.79
C ALA A 196 2.59 -2.51 1.06
N ASN A 197 2.59 -1.19 0.87
CA ASN A 197 3.76 -0.35 1.13
C ASN A 197 4.12 -0.28 2.62
N GLU A 198 3.11 -0.22 3.51
CA GLU A 198 3.35 -0.18 4.95
C GLU A 198 4.05 -1.44 5.45
N ILE A 199 3.63 -2.61 4.94
CA ILE A 199 4.27 -3.89 5.25
C ILE A 199 5.65 -3.99 4.59
N ALA A 200 5.74 -3.72 3.28
CA ALA A 200 6.99 -3.92 2.53
C ALA A 200 8.13 -3.02 3.00
N HIS A 201 7.81 -1.82 3.49
CA HIS A 201 8.80 -0.82 3.90
C HIS A 201 8.88 -0.59 5.40
N GLY A 202 8.05 -1.28 6.21
CA GLY A 202 8.06 -1.14 7.67
C GLY A 202 7.69 0.27 8.14
N VAL A 203 6.79 0.94 7.42
CA VAL A 203 6.33 2.30 7.71
C VAL A 203 4.86 2.22 8.07
N VAL A 204 4.45 2.88 9.15
CA VAL A 204 3.04 2.97 9.55
C VAL A 204 2.55 4.39 9.28
N VAL A 205 1.56 4.50 8.41
CA VAL A 205 0.76 5.69 8.17
C VAL A 205 -0.35 5.70 9.21
N GLY A 206 -0.59 6.84 9.85
CA GLY A 206 -1.47 6.94 11.03
C GLY A 206 -2.85 6.29 10.85
N VAL A 207 -3.82 7.03 10.34
CA VAL A 207 -5.18 6.52 10.12
C VAL A 207 -5.49 6.60 8.63
N VAL A 208 -6.12 5.58 8.06
CA VAL A 208 -6.38 5.53 6.61
C VAL A 208 -7.79 5.04 6.32
N TYR A 209 -8.64 5.93 5.84
CA TYR A 209 -10.02 5.67 5.45
C TYR A 209 -10.13 5.70 3.93
N ILE A 210 -10.48 4.59 3.30
CA ILE A 210 -10.76 4.57 1.85
C ILE A 210 -12.18 4.06 1.64
N SER A 211 -13.06 4.90 1.09
CA SER A 211 -14.46 4.56 0.83
C SER A 211 -14.78 4.38 -0.65
N VAL A 212 -15.93 3.77 -0.92
CA VAL A 212 -16.54 3.72 -2.25
C VAL A 212 -17.87 4.46 -2.18
N GLY A 213 -18.05 5.49 -3.00
CA GLY A 213 -19.27 6.27 -2.97
C GLY A 213 -19.25 7.50 -3.85
N ASP A 214 -20.43 8.06 -4.06
CA ASP A 214 -20.57 9.35 -4.73
C ASP A 214 -20.23 10.47 -3.73
N GLY A 215 -19.06 11.09 -3.93
CA GLY A 215 -18.57 12.18 -3.10
C GLY A 215 -19.44 13.45 -3.14
N LEU A 216 -20.39 13.56 -4.09
CA LEU A 216 -21.33 14.68 -4.19
C LEU A 216 -22.61 14.44 -3.39
N THR A 217 -23.08 13.19 -3.31
CA THR A 217 -24.31 12.83 -2.58
C THR A 217 -24.04 12.32 -1.17
N LEU A 218 -22.78 12.01 -0.84
CA LEU A 218 -22.36 11.35 0.40
C LEU A 218 -23.03 9.97 0.59
N GLU A 219 -23.50 9.36 -0.51
CA GLU A 219 -24.07 8.03 -0.52
C GLU A 219 -22.99 6.98 -0.84
N GLY A 220 -22.87 5.97 0.04
CA GLY A 220 -21.95 4.85 -0.13
C GLY A 220 -21.58 4.23 1.23
N PRO A 221 -21.27 2.92 1.29
CA PRO A 221 -20.74 2.34 2.51
C PRO A 221 -19.37 2.94 2.80
N PRO A 222 -19.16 3.62 3.94
CA PRO A 222 -17.82 4.06 4.29
C PRO A 222 -17.01 2.82 4.63
N LEU A 223 -15.87 2.64 3.97
CA LEU A 223 -14.92 1.61 4.36
C LEU A 223 -13.83 2.25 5.22
N HIS A 224 -13.65 1.67 6.39
CA HIS A 224 -12.80 2.21 7.44
C HIS A 224 -11.70 1.21 7.76
N TRP A 225 -10.45 1.64 7.69
CA TRP A 225 -9.41 1.05 8.53
C TRP A 225 -8.64 2.14 9.26
N SER A 226 -7.94 1.78 10.32
CA SER A 226 -7.20 2.74 11.13
C SER A 226 -5.98 2.07 11.70
N MET A 227 -4.79 2.59 11.38
CA MET A 227 -3.57 2.16 12.01
C MET A 227 -3.35 2.81 13.38
N ARG A 228 -4.11 2.39 14.41
CA ARG A 228 -3.81 2.79 15.79
C ARG A 228 -3.44 1.60 16.68
N ARG A 229 -2.22 1.66 17.25
CA ARG A 229 -1.94 1.21 18.62
C ARG A 229 -1.27 2.32 19.42
N ASP A 230 -1.47 2.22 20.72
CA ASP A 230 -0.99 3.10 21.77
C ASP A 230 0.51 3.40 21.68
N VAL A 231 0.85 4.66 21.92
CA VAL A 231 2.18 5.29 21.78
C VAL A 231 3.30 4.58 22.58
N GLN A 232 2.98 3.70 23.54
CA GLN A 232 3.96 3.05 24.41
C GLN A 232 4.66 1.82 23.80
N GLN A 233 4.08 1.14 22.80
CA GLN A 233 4.63 -0.10 22.24
C GLN A 233 5.73 0.14 21.18
N HIS A 234 5.86 1.37 20.67
CA HIS A 234 6.80 1.77 19.61
C HIS A 234 8.27 1.88 20.08
N ILE A 235 8.51 2.12 21.37
CA ILE A 235 9.87 2.20 21.94
C ILE A 235 10.56 0.83 21.91
N ALA A 236 9.81 -0.27 22.05
CA ALA A 236 10.34 -1.63 22.08
C ALA A 236 10.82 -2.15 20.70
N GLY A 237 10.12 -1.80 19.61
CA GLY A 237 10.48 -2.21 18.24
C GLY A 237 11.74 -1.53 17.69
N LEU A 238 11.99 -0.27 18.09
CA LEU A 238 13.18 0.49 17.70
C LEU A 238 14.47 0.00 18.40
N GLU A 239 14.38 -0.51 19.64
CA GLU A 239 15.53 -1.10 20.35
C GLU A 239 15.95 -2.46 19.77
N LEU A 240 15.03 -3.18 19.13
CA LEU A 240 15.28 -4.47 18.51
C LEU A 240 16.09 -4.36 17.20
N LEU A 241 15.70 -3.43 16.31
CA LEU A 241 16.42 -3.16 15.06
C LEU A 241 17.84 -2.65 15.32
N ARG A 242 18.05 -1.89 16.40
CA ARG A 242 19.37 -1.38 16.80
C ARG A 242 20.29 -2.50 17.32
N ARG A 243 19.75 -3.48 18.05
CA ARG A 243 20.53 -4.59 18.62
C ARG A 243 20.85 -5.70 17.61
N LEU A 244 19.98 -5.95 16.62
CA LEU A 244 20.25 -6.90 15.53
C LEU A 244 21.43 -6.42 14.66
N GLY A 245 21.47 -5.12 14.33
CA GLY A 245 22.61 -4.52 13.62
C GLY A 245 23.93 -4.53 14.42
N GLU A 246 23.88 -4.46 15.76
CA GLU A 246 25.06 -4.58 16.63
C GLU A 246 25.55 -6.04 16.76
N LYS A 247 24.64 -7.02 16.76
CA LYS A 247 24.96 -8.46 16.87
C LYS A 247 25.56 -9.02 15.58
N GLU A 248 25.05 -8.61 14.42
CA GLU A 248 25.60 -8.98 13.11
C GLU A 248 26.98 -8.37 12.86
N ARG A 249 27.21 -7.13 13.30
CA ARG A 249 28.55 -6.51 13.25
C ARG A 249 29.57 -7.24 14.12
N ARG A 250 29.20 -7.63 15.34
CA ARG A 250 30.08 -8.42 16.22
C ARG A 250 30.38 -9.81 15.66
N LEU A 251 29.39 -10.47 15.03
CA LEU A 251 29.60 -11.76 14.37
C LEU A 251 30.56 -11.62 13.17
N ALA A 252 30.39 -10.56 12.36
CA ALA A 252 31.27 -10.26 11.23
C ALA A 252 32.70 -9.85 11.64
N GLU A 253 32.89 -9.24 12.81
CA GLU A 253 34.21 -8.91 13.37
C GLU A 253 34.93 -10.13 13.97
N THR A 254 34.17 -11.04 14.60
CA THR A 254 34.70 -12.29 15.17
C THR A 254 35.13 -13.26 14.05
N LEU A 255 34.41 -13.29 12.93
CA LEU A 255 34.75 -14.10 11.74
C LEU A 255 35.90 -13.52 10.90
N ARG A 256 36.38 -12.32 11.21
CA ARG A 256 37.52 -11.67 10.53
C ARG A 256 38.84 -11.75 11.32
N THR A 257 38.78 -12.13 12.59
CA THR A 257 39.93 -12.15 13.51
C THR A 257 40.31 -13.55 14.01
N GLY A 258 39.59 -14.60 13.59
CA GLY A 258 39.94 -16.01 13.77
C GLY A 258 40.09 -16.71 12.43
#